data_AF-A0A7V6NJJ2-F1
#
_entry.id   AF-A0A7V6NJJ2-F1
#
_cell.length_a   1.000
_cell.length_b   1.000
_cell.length_c   1.000
_cell.angle_alpha   90.00
_cell.angle_beta   90.00
_cell.angle_gamma   90.00
#
_symmetry.space_group_name_H-M   'P 1'
#
loop_
_entity.id
_entity.type
_entity.pdbx_description
1 polymer ?
#
loop_
_entity_poly.entity_id
_entity_poly.type
_entity_poly.pdbx_seq_one_letter_code
_entity_poly.pdbx_strand_id
1 'polypeptide(L)'
;MQSPGASRLRVEIESFHEFVGLWSKGIESLEQAVRELPQEKKAEGLRMLGLGEFILNSAKTTINVKKWWKLRRGLQVESDPSKAGKMLDEMVSIAEDEIENARATIPLVEADSRLGWEPSMEYMTDRAHLEWKIKQVQRVLEEEIPKYRQILILCDE
;
A
#
# COMPACT_ATOMS: atom_id res chain seq x y z
N MET A 1 -29.77 -0.45 3.28
CA MET A 1 -29.32 -0.78 1.90
C MET A 1 -27.91 -0.24 1.77
N GLN A 2 -26.88 -1.08 1.69
CA GLN A 2 -25.50 -0.57 1.50
C GLN A 2 -25.37 -0.02 0.09
N SER A 3 -24.70 1.12 -0.07
CA SER A 3 -24.37 1.67 -1.38
C SER A 3 -23.43 0.74 -2.16
N PRO A 4 -23.54 0.64 -3.49
CA PRO A 4 -22.67 -0.22 -4.31
C PRO A 4 -21.17 0.06 -4.03
N GLY A 5 -20.33 -0.97 -4.02
CA GLY A 5 -18.90 -0.80 -3.72
C GLY A 5 -18.18 0.20 -4.63
N ALA A 6 -18.57 0.28 -5.91
CA ALA A 6 -18.02 1.24 -6.86
C ALA A 6 -18.33 2.70 -6.52
N SER A 7 -19.49 3.01 -5.94
CA SER A 7 -19.86 4.37 -5.58
C SER A 7 -19.22 4.83 -4.27
N ARG A 8 -18.82 3.89 -3.41
CA ARG A 8 -18.11 4.18 -2.15
C ARG A 8 -16.61 4.41 -2.33
N LEU A 9 -16.01 3.84 -3.38
CA LEU A 9 -14.55 3.84 -3.56
C LEU A 9 -13.90 5.22 -3.42
N ARG A 10 -14.52 6.26 -4.02
CA ARG A 10 -13.98 7.63 -3.96
C ARG A 10 -13.93 8.14 -2.51
N VAL A 11 -15.06 8.03 -1.81
CA VAL A 11 -15.20 8.46 -0.41
C VAL A 11 -14.25 7.67 0.48
N GLU A 12 -14.14 6.35 0.27
CA GLU A 12 -13.20 5.52 1.02
C GLU A 12 -11.75 5.96 0.83
N ILE A 13 -11.32 6.24 -0.40
CA ILE A 13 -9.97 6.76 -0.67
C ILE A 13 -9.75 8.12 0.02
N GLU A 14 -10.72 9.03 -0.05
CA GLU A 14 -10.66 10.33 0.64
C GLU A 14 -10.52 10.17 2.15
N SER A 15 -11.32 9.29 2.78
CA SER A 15 -11.22 8.99 4.21
C SER A 15 -9.88 8.36 4.60
N PHE A 16 -9.32 7.48 3.76
CA PHE A 16 -7.99 6.91 4.03
C PHE A 16 -6.87 7.95 3.92
N HIS A 17 -6.98 8.93 3.01
CA HIS A 17 -6.01 10.04 2.95
C HIS A 17 -6.07 10.91 4.20
N GLU A 18 -7.27 11.23 4.68
CA GLU A 18 -7.44 11.94 5.95
C GLU A 18 -6.85 11.15 7.13
N PHE A 19 -7.16 9.84 7.19
CA PHE A 19 -6.57 8.93 8.18
C PHE A 19 -5.04 8.95 8.14
N VAL A 20 -4.43 8.78 6.96
CA VAL A 20 -2.97 8.80 6.79
C VAL A 20 -2.38 10.12 7.27
N GLY A 21 -3.01 11.26 6.93
CA GLY A 21 -2.54 12.58 7.34
C GLY A 21 -2.60 12.79 8.87
N LEU A 22 -3.70 12.39 9.51
CA LEU A 22 -3.85 12.51 10.96
C LEU A 22 -2.97 11.51 11.72
N TRP A 23 -2.89 10.27 11.24
CA TRP A 23 -2.11 9.20 11.87
C TRP A 23 -0.61 9.49 11.79
N SER A 24 -0.13 10.05 10.67
CA SER A 24 1.28 10.46 10.53
C SER A 24 1.67 11.50 11.58
N LYS A 25 0.82 12.51 11.83
CA LYS A 25 1.04 13.49 12.91
C LYS A 25 1.06 12.83 14.29
N GLY A 26 0.22 11.81 14.49
CA GLY A 26 0.22 11.00 15.70
C GLY A 26 1.54 10.24 15.90
N ILE A 27 2.07 9.64 14.84
CA ILE A 27 3.38 8.97 14.84
C ILE A 27 4.51 9.96 15.14
N GLU A 28 4.53 11.13 14.52
CA GLU A 28 5.53 12.18 14.80
C GLU A 28 5.51 12.59 16.29
N SER A 29 4.31 12.73 16.86
CA SER A 29 4.15 13.05 18.30
C SER A 29 4.63 11.90 19.18
N LEU A 30 4.31 10.66 18.82
CA LEU A 30 4.74 9.45 19.54
C LEU A 30 6.25 9.26 19.47
N GLU A 31 6.88 9.53 18.32
CA GLU A 31 8.32 9.46 18.14
C GLU A 31 9.04 10.43 19.10
N GLN A 32 8.54 11.67 19.22
CA GLN A 32 9.07 12.65 20.18
C GLN A 32 8.94 12.15 21.62
N ALA A 33 7.76 11.64 22.00
CA ALA A 33 7.54 11.09 23.34
C ALA A 33 8.48 9.90 23.63
N VAL A 34 8.66 8.99 22.66
CA VAL A 34 9.56 7.84 22.79
C VAL A 34 11.00 8.28 23.03
N ARG A 35 11.46 9.38 22.41
CA ARG A 35 12.82 9.91 22.63
C ARG A 35 13.06 10.33 24.09
N GLU A 36 12.04 10.83 24.77
CA GLU A 36 12.11 11.30 26.15
C GLU A 36 11.86 10.21 27.21
N LEU A 37 11.41 9.02 26.79
CA LEU A 37 11.14 7.93 27.72
C LEU A 37 12.39 7.48 28.50
N PRO A 38 12.26 7.19 29.81
CA PRO A 38 13.28 6.49 30.59
C PRO A 38 13.65 5.15 29.95
N GLN A 39 14.89 4.70 30.20
CA GLN A 39 15.44 3.51 29.58
C GLN A 39 14.60 2.25 29.84
N GLU A 40 13.97 2.15 31.02
CA GLU A 40 13.15 0.98 31.39
C GLU A 40 11.86 0.88 30.57
N LYS A 41 11.38 2.00 30.01
CA LYS A 41 10.16 2.08 29.19
C LYS A 41 10.45 2.16 27.69
N LYS A 42 11.72 2.34 27.29
CA LYS A 42 12.11 2.59 25.91
C LYS A 42 11.67 1.49 24.96
N ALA A 43 11.85 0.22 25.36
CA ALA A 43 11.49 -0.93 24.55
C ALA A 43 9.97 -1.01 24.27
N GLU A 44 9.13 -0.72 25.26
CA GLU A 44 7.67 -0.70 25.06
C GLU A 44 7.24 0.49 24.19
N GLY A 45 7.84 1.66 24.40
CA GLY A 45 7.61 2.83 23.56
C GLY A 45 7.95 2.58 22.08
N LEU A 46 9.08 1.92 21.81
CA LEU A 46 9.49 1.56 20.45
C LEU A 46 8.53 0.54 19.81
N ARG A 47 8.02 -0.44 20.58
CA ARG A 47 6.97 -1.36 20.08
C ARG A 47 5.68 -0.63 19.72
N MET A 48 5.26 0.32 20.56
CA MET A 48 4.07 1.13 20.28
C MET A 48 4.26 1.99 19.03
N LEU A 49 5.44 2.58 18.85
CA LEU A 49 5.79 3.32 17.64
C LEU A 49 5.74 2.42 16.40
N GLY A 50 6.38 1.24 16.46
CA GLY A 50 6.37 0.28 15.35
C GLY A 50 4.96 -0.22 14.99
N LEU A 51 4.07 -0.42 15.97
CA LEU A 51 2.66 -0.71 15.72
C LEU A 51 1.96 0.45 14.98
N GLY A 52 2.22 1.69 15.39
CA GLY A 52 1.71 2.88 14.73
C GLY A 52 2.15 2.95 13.26
N GLU A 53 3.44 2.75 12.99
CA GLU A 53 4.02 2.73 11.64
C GLU A 53 3.46 1.57 10.80
N PHE A 54 3.25 0.39 11.39
CA PHE A 54 2.65 -0.76 10.72
C PHE A 54 1.21 -0.48 10.28
N ILE A 55 0.41 0.17 11.15
CA ILE A 55 -0.96 0.61 10.82
C ILE A 55 -0.93 1.65 9.69
N LEU A 56 0.00 2.61 9.75
CA LEU A 56 0.16 3.62 8.70
C LEU A 56 0.46 2.98 7.34
N ASN A 57 1.41 2.05 7.30
CA ASN A 57 1.79 1.36 6.07
C ASN A 57 0.64 0.48 5.54
N SER A 58 -0.15 -0.13 6.43
CA SER A 58 -1.36 -0.88 6.06
C SER A 58 -2.44 0.02 5.41
N ALA A 59 -2.61 1.24 5.93
CA ALA A 59 -3.51 2.23 5.33
C ALA A 59 -3.02 2.70 3.96
N LYS A 60 -1.71 2.94 3.79
CA LYS A 60 -1.10 3.26 2.48
C LYS A 60 -1.32 2.13 1.46
N THR A 61 -1.09 0.87 1.83
CA THR A 61 -1.41 -0.28 0.97
C THR A 61 -2.90 -0.31 0.60
N THR A 62 -3.79 0.00 1.53
CA THR A 62 -5.23 0.05 1.25
C THR A 62 -5.58 1.11 0.19
N ILE A 63 -4.96 2.30 0.26
CA ILE A 63 -5.10 3.34 -0.76
C ILE A 63 -4.59 2.83 -2.11
N ASN A 64 -3.39 2.25 -2.14
CA ASN A 64 -2.75 1.76 -3.36
C ASN A 64 -3.59 0.70 -4.06
N VAL A 65 -4.07 -0.31 -3.31
CA VAL A 65 -4.95 -1.37 -3.84
C VAL A 65 -6.25 -0.78 -4.41
N LYS A 66 -6.86 0.19 -3.74
CA LYS A 66 -8.09 0.85 -4.22
C LYS A 66 -7.86 1.67 -5.48
N LYS A 67 -6.76 2.45 -5.55
CA LYS A 67 -6.37 3.20 -6.74
C LYS A 67 -6.06 2.26 -7.91
N TRP A 68 -5.29 1.21 -7.67
CA TRP A 68 -4.99 0.17 -8.66
C TRP A 68 -6.25 -0.47 -9.23
N TRP A 69 -7.19 -0.85 -8.36
CA TRP A 69 -8.47 -1.43 -8.79
C TRP A 69 -9.28 -0.48 -9.67
N LYS A 70 -9.32 0.82 -9.31
CA LYS A 70 -9.97 1.87 -10.12
C LYS A 70 -9.37 1.93 -11.52
N LEU A 71 -8.04 2.00 -11.61
CA LEU A 71 -7.32 2.10 -12.89
C LEU A 71 -7.50 0.84 -13.73
N ARG A 72 -7.31 -0.35 -13.14
CA ARG A 72 -7.51 -1.61 -13.84
C ARG A 72 -8.91 -1.73 -14.45
N ARG A 73 -9.94 -1.28 -13.74
CA ARG A 73 -11.32 -1.29 -14.27
C ARG A 73 -11.53 -0.29 -15.40
N GLY A 74 -10.95 0.90 -15.32
CA GLY A 74 -11.05 1.86 -16.42
C GLY A 74 -10.26 1.40 -17.65
N LEU A 75 -9.10 0.77 -17.45
CA LEU A 75 -8.26 0.25 -18.53
C LEU A 75 -8.97 -0.83 -19.36
N GLN A 76 -9.86 -1.62 -18.73
CA GLN A 76 -10.67 -2.65 -19.42
C GLN A 76 -11.71 -2.09 -20.40
N VAL A 77 -12.08 -0.82 -20.27
CA VAL A 77 -13.14 -0.19 -21.07
C VAL A 77 -12.66 1.05 -21.83
N GLU A 78 -11.40 1.45 -21.65
CA GLU A 78 -10.81 2.59 -22.35
C GLU A 78 -10.40 2.18 -23.76
N SER A 79 -10.92 2.89 -24.75
CA SER A 79 -10.66 2.64 -26.17
C SER A 79 -9.59 3.54 -26.75
N ASP A 80 -9.26 4.65 -26.09
CA ASP A 80 -8.22 5.60 -26.50
C ASP A 80 -6.85 5.14 -25.98
N PRO A 81 -5.93 4.71 -26.85
CA PRO A 81 -4.65 4.16 -26.40
C PRO A 81 -3.76 5.19 -25.71
N SER A 82 -3.90 6.48 -26.01
CA SER A 82 -3.21 7.56 -25.30
C SER A 82 -3.68 7.66 -23.85
N LYS A 83 -5.00 7.58 -23.61
CA LYS A 83 -5.56 7.56 -22.25
C LYS A 83 -5.19 6.27 -21.51
N ALA A 84 -5.29 5.12 -22.18
CA ALA A 84 -4.85 3.85 -21.61
C ALA A 84 -3.37 3.88 -21.21
N GLY A 85 -2.51 4.50 -22.03
CA GLY A 85 -1.09 4.72 -21.73
C GLY A 85 -0.88 5.53 -20.44
N LYS A 86 -1.60 6.65 -20.27
CA LYS A 86 -1.54 7.46 -19.04
C LYS A 86 -2.01 6.68 -17.81
N MET A 87 -3.05 5.86 -17.95
CA MET A 87 -3.49 5.00 -16.87
C MET A 87 -2.43 3.98 -16.46
N LEU A 88 -1.69 3.41 -17.43
CA LEU A 88 -0.55 2.53 -17.16
C LEU A 88 0.59 3.26 -16.46
N ASP A 89 0.88 4.52 -16.80
CA ASP A 89 1.87 5.34 -16.08
C ASP A 89 1.47 5.54 -14.61
N GLU A 90 0.18 5.84 -14.34
CA GLU A 90 -0.33 5.94 -12.98
C GLU A 90 -0.26 4.60 -12.23
N MET A 91 -0.52 3.48 -12.91
CA MET A 91 -0.37 2.14 -12.33
C MET A 91 1.09 1.84 -11.96
N VAL A 92 2.06 2.23 -12.80
CA VAL A 92 3.50 2.10 -12.48
C VAL A 92 3.84 2.84 -11.19
N SER A 93 3.44 4.10 -11.07
CA SER A 93 3.69 4.90 -9.86
C SER A 93 3.09 4.26 -8.60
N ILE A 94 1.88 3.73 -8.67
CA ILE A 94 1.24 3.04 -7.53
C ILE A 94 1.99 1.76 -7.16
N ALA A 95 2.48 1.00 -8.14
CA ALA A 95 3.24 -0.22 -7.90
C ALA A 95 4.60 0.07 -7.26
N GLU A 96 5.29 1.12 -7.69
CA GLU A 96 6.54 1.58 -7.08
C GLU A 96 6.32 2.03 -5.62
N ASP A 97 5.29 2.84 -5.37
CA ASP A 97 4.90 3.26 -4.02
C ASP A 97 4.60 2.05 -3.12
N GLU A 98 3.94 1.02 -3.64
CA GLU A 98 3.62 -0.20 -2.89
C GLU A 98 4.86 -1.04 -2.57
N ILE A 99 5.83 -1.11 -3.48
CA ILE A 99 7.12 -1.79 -3.23
C ILE A 99 7.86 -1.08 -2.10
N GLU A 100 7.96 0.25 -2.15
CA GLU A 100 8.66 1.02 -1.12
C GLU A 100 7.95 0.91 0.24
N ASN A 101 6.61 0.99 0.25
CA ASN A 101 5.82 0.78 1.47
C ASN A 101 6.01 -0.63 2.05
N ALA A 102 6.08 -1.66 1.20
CA ALA A 102 6.35 -3.02 1.62
C ALA A 102 7.76 -3.16 2.23
N ARG A 103 8.78 -2.59 1.58
CA ARG A 103 10.17 -2.56 2.08
C ARG A 103 10.27 -1.88 3.43
N ALA A 104 9.60 -0.75 3.61
CA ALA A 104 9.54 -0.01 4.87
C ALA A 104 8.82 -0.77 5.99
N THR A 105 7.97 -1.75 5.66
CA THR A 105 7.23 -2.55 6.64
C THR A 105 8.04 -3.75 7.16
N ILE A 106 9.00 -4.25 6.38
CA ILE A 106 9.86 -5.39 6.76
C ILE A 106 10.53 -5.19 8.13
N PRO A 107 11.26 -4.09 8.41
CA PRO A 107 11.93 -3.93 9.70
C PRO A 107 10.94 -3.88 10.89
N LEU A 108 9.69 -3.47 10.67
CA LEU A 108 8.67 -3.42 11.72
C LEU A 108 8.26 -4.82 12.16
N VAL A 109 7.95 -5.69 11.21
CA VAL A 109 7.48 -7.06 11.49
C VAL A 109 8.60 -7.97 12.02
N GLU A 110 9.86 -7.64 11.71
CA GLU A 110 11.02 -8.31 12.33
C GLU A 110 11.27 -7.86 13.76
N ALA A 111 11.03 -6.59 14.06
CA ALA A 111 11.20 -6.04 15.40
C ALA A 111 10.10 -6.50 16.38
N ASP A 112 8.91 -6.81 15.87
CA ASP A 112 7.78 -7.26 16.68
C ASP A 112 6.97 -8.37 15.97
N SER A 113 7.21 -9.61 16.36
CA SER A 113 6.51 -10.80 15.85
C SER A 113 4.99 -10.78 16.08
N ARG A 114 4.44 -9.89 16.91
CA ARG A 114 2.97 -9.80 17.08
C ARG A 114 2.30 -9.14 15.89
N LEU A 115 3.06 -8.41 15.08
CA LEU A 115 2.54 -7.74 13.89
C LEU A 115 2.29 -8.76 12.77
N GLY A 116 1.17 -8.58 12.06
CA GLY A 116 0.81 -9.42 10.92
C GLY A 116 0.20 -10.79 11.26
N TRP A 117 0.06 -11.14 12.54
CA TRP A 117 -0.65 -12.34 12.97
C TRP A 117 -2.16 -12.07 13.09
N GLU A 118 -2.97 -12.95 12.50
CA GLU A 118 -4.43 -12.95 12.57
C GLU A 118 -4.91 -14.32 13.09
N PRO A 119 -5.79 -14.38 14.13
CA PRO A 119 -6.16 -15.64 14.78
C PRO A 119 -6.71 -16.75 13.90
N SER A 120 -7.34 -16.43 12.76
CA SER A 120 -7.96 -17.40 11.86
C SER A 120 -7.14 -17.70 10.61
N MET A 121 -6.16 -16.85 10.27
CA MET A 121 -5.35 -16.95 9.06
C MET A 121 -3.85 -17.07 9.34
N GLU A 122 -3.44 -17.15 10.61
CA GLU A 122 -2.05 -17.14 11.05
C GLU A 122 -1.30 -15.88 10.58
N TYR A 123 -0.02 -15.99 10.21
CA TYR A 123 0.75 -14.84 9.73
C TYR A 123 0.32 -14.48 8.30
N MET A 124 -0.24 -13.29 8.17
CA MET A 124 -0.65 -12.68 6.91
C MET A 124 0.36 -11.65 6.41
N THR A 125 1.18 -11.10 7.31
CA THR A 125 2.16 -10.04 7.00
C THR A 125 3.44 -10.25 7.81
N ASP A 126 4.26 -11.20 7.38
CA ASP A 126 5.65 -11.36 7.84
C ASP A 126 6.65 -10.94 6.74
N ARG A 127 7.96 -11.07 7.01
CA ARG A 127 9.01 -10.79 6.02
C ARG A 127 8.80 -11.58 4.72
N ALA A 128 8.52 -12.88 4.80
CA ALA A 128 8.40 -13.73 3.62
C ALA A 128 7.22 -13.32 2.75
N HIS A 129 6.08 -12.98 3.36
CA HIS A 129 4.90 -12.46 2.66
C HIS A 129 5.17 -11.09 2.02
N LEU A 130 5.88 -10.19 2.71
CA LEU A 130 6.25 -8.88 2.17
C LEU A 130 7.23 -9.00 0.99
N GLU A 131 8.24 -9.87 1.09
CA GLU A 131 9.19 -10.15 0.00
C GLU A 131 8.48 -10.81 -1.19
N TRP A 132 7.57 -11.75 -0.94
CA TRP A 132 6.73 -12.33 -1.98
C TRP A 132 5.87 -11.27 -2.68
N LYS A 133 5.21 -10.39 -1.91
CA LYS A 133 4.44 -9.27 -2.46
C LYS A 133 5.29 -8.38 -3.34
N ILE A 134 6.48 -7.97 -2.87
CA ILE A 134 7.43 -7.15 -3.65
C ILE A 134 7.75 -7.84 -4.98
N LYS A 135 8.09 -9.13 -4.95
CA LYS A 135 8.38 -9.90 -6.17
C LYS A 135 7.20 -9.96 -7.13
N GLN A 136 5.97 -10.14 -6.63
CA GLN A 136 4.78 -10.11 -7.48
C GLN A 136 4.58 -8.75 -8.15
N VAL A 137 4.71 -7.66 -7.39
CA VAL A 137 4.53 -6.30 -7.92
C VAL A 137 5.63 -5.95 -8.92
N GLN A 138 6.88 -6.34 -8.66
CA GLN A 138 8.00 -6.17 -9.61
C GLN A 138 7.73 -6.89 -10.94
N ARG A 139 7.24 -8.14 -10.88
CA ARG A 139 6.87 -8.87 -12.10
C ARG A 139 5.81 -8.14 -12.93
N VAL A 140 4.84 -7.49 -12.29
CA VAL A 140 3.84 -6.69 -13.01
C VAL A 140 4.49 -5.51 -13.74
N LEU A 141 5.44 -4.82 -13.09
CA LEU A 141 6.20 -3.72 -13.70
C LEU A 141 7.09 -4.18 -14.85
N GLU A 142 7.77 -5.31 -14.70
CA GLU A 142 8.79 -5.80 -15.62
C GLU A 142 8.20 -6.58 -16.81
N GLU A 143 7.08 -7.28 -16.60
CA GLU A 143 6.51 -8.16 -17.61
C GLU A 143 5.13 -7.72 -18.09
N GLU A 144 4.19 -7.46 -17.18
CA GLU A 144 2.77 -7.31 -17.55
C GLU A 144 2.46 -5.95 -18.16
N ILE A 145 2.92 -4.85 -17.53
CA ILE A 145 2.70 -3.50 -18.05
C ILE A 145 3.39 -3.30 -19.42
N PRO A 146 4.66 -3.70 -19.63
CA PRO A 146 5.30 -3.59 -20.94
C PRO A 146 4.56 -4.36 -22.03
N LYS A 147 4.09 -5.59 -21.75
CA LYS A 147 3.26 -6.35 -22.69
C LYS A 147 1.96 -5.63 -23.04
N TYR A 148 1.30 -5.03 -22.04
CA TYR A 148 0.08 -4.24 -22.29
C TYR A 148 0.36 -3.04 -23.18
N ARG A 149 1.47 -2.31 -22.95
CA ARG A 149 1.87 -1.18 -23.80
C ARG A 149 2.12 -1.61 -25.25
N GLN A 150 2.75 -2.78 -25.47
CA GLN A 150 2.94 -3.33 -26.81
C GLN A 150 1.61 -3.61 -27.52
N ILE A 151 0.64 -4.17 -26.80
CA ILE A 151 -0.71 -4.43 -27.34
C ILE A 151 -1.38 -3.12 -27.75
N LEU A 152 -1.29 -2.06 -26.92
CA LEU A 152 -1.87 -0.75 -27.25
C LEU A 152 -1.30 -0.16 -28.55
N ILE A 153 0.02 -0.26 -28.75
CA ILE A 153 0.68 0.22 -29.98
C ILE A 153 0.14 -0.52 -31.21
N LEU A 154 -0.06 -1.83 -31.11
CA LEU A 154 -0.59 -2.65 -32.21
C LEU A 154 -2.08 -2.37 -32.51
N CYS A 155 -2.82 -1.77 -31.58
CA CYS A 155 -4.22 -1.39 -31.78
C CYS A 155 -4.41 0.03 -32.33
N ASP A 156 -3.36 0.85 -32.35
CA ASP A 156 -3.34 2.20 -32.94
C ASP A 156 -3.02 2.19 -34.46
N GLU A 157 -2.54 1.06 -35.00
CA GLU A 157 -2.28 0.83 -36.43
C GLU A 157 -3.52 0.33 -37.19
#